data_AF-L0M341-F1
#
_entry.id   AF-L0M341-F1
#
_cell.length_a   1.000
_cell.length_b   1.000
_cell.length_c   1.000
_cell.angle_alpha   90.00
_cell.angle_beta   90.00
_cell.angle_gamma   90.00
#
_symmetry.space_group_name_H-M   'P 1'
#
loop_
_entity.id
_entity.type
_entity.pdbx_description
1 polymer ?
#
loop_
_entity_poly.entity_id
_entity_poly.type
_entity_poly.pdbx_seq_one_letter_code
_entity_poly.pdbx_strand_id
1 'polypeptide(L)'
;MFIFKINRIYIIDNHTWNLFYIYDVANVKIMSIVTDDSVSMDDIESWQNEVDETKKHDLLKKIVMSMKDVINFPEIAHVRDHDTIPFGESGYLIYHSDNIPEYLNWVLCVIKSNDDFRNSWAAIHQLITSEKLDKLAVNIASLVKATLNPGFLISAEISRFTASLISEYLANKGDVQLGLLCQSLSRAEHYKYGDWKQSGVQDLTRNMTVDYSLFSYTIP
;
A
#
# COMPACT_ATOMS: atom_id res chain seq x y z
N MET A 1 -3.47 20.45 7.88
CA MET A 1 -2.90 19.21 8.44
C MET A 1 -3.81 18.04 8.12
N PHE A 2 -3.20 16.89 7.85
CA PHE A 2 -3.85 15.63 7.53
C PHE A 2 -3.19 14.48 8.29
N ILE A 3 -4.01 13.55 8.77
CA ILE A 3 -3.61 12.37 9.51
C ILE A 3 -4.38 11.18 8.93
N PHE A 4 -3.68 10.10 8.65
CA PHE A 4 -4.26 8.82 8.29
C PHE A 4 -3.79 7.73 9.25
N LYS A 5 -4.74 6.95 9.77
CA LYS A 5 -4.48 5.90 10.75
C LYS A 5 -5.15 4.60 10.38
N ILE A 6 -4.47 3.51 10.71
CA ILE A 6 -5.08 2.18 10.78
C ILE A 6 -5.54 1.91 12.22
N ASN A 7 -6.77 1.42 12.39
CA ASN A 7 -7.38 1.21 13.72
C ASN A 7 -7.30 -0.26 14.15
N ARG A 8 -7.66 -1.18 13.25
CA ARG A 8 -7.58 -2.63 13.46
C ARG A 8 -7.59 -3.39 12.14
N ILE A 9 -7.05 -4.60 12.19
CA ILE A 9 -7.14 -5.59 11.12
C ILE A 9 -7.80 -6.83 11.71
N TYR A 10 -8.75 -7.40 10.98
CA TYR A 10 -9.34 -8.69 11.28
C TYR A 10 -8.91 -9.70 10.22
N ILE A 11 -8.39 -10.85 10.63
CA ILE A 11 -7.95 -11.93 9.74
C ILE A 11 -8.92 -13.10 9.90
N ILE A 12 -9.45 -13.60 8.78
CA ILE A 12 -10.40 -14.71 8.76
C ILE A 12 -9.66 -16.04 8.95
N ASP A 13 -8.69 -16.32 8.08
CA ASP A 13 -7.86 -17.54 8.05
C ASP A 13 -6.37 -17.15 8.06
N ASN A 14 -5.61 -17.66 9.03
CA ASN A 14 -4.16 -17.43 9.14
C ASN A 14 -3.34 -18.36 8.23
N HIS A 15 -4.01 -19.24 7.48
CA HIS A 15 -3.47 -20.26 6.58
C HIS A 15 -2.48 -21.22 7.26
N THR A 16 -2.76 -21.64 8.50
CA THR A 16 -1.95 -22.59 9.28
C THR A 16 -2.77 -23.83 9.60
N TRP A 17 -2.70 -24.84 8.72
CA TRP A 17 -3.39 -26.08 9.00
C TRP A 17 -2.55 -27.00 9.89
N ASN A 18 -3.11 -27.41 11.03
CA ASN A 18 -2.51 -28.44 11.88
C ASN A 18 -3.56 -29.46 12.33
N LEU A 19 -3.21 -30.75 12.27
CA LEU A 19 -4.14 -31.87 12.47
C LEU A 19 -4.78 -31.90 13.87
N PHE A 20 -4.26 -31.11 14.82
CA PHE A 20 -4.67 -31.10 16.22
C PHE A 20 -5.15 -29.73 16.74
N TYR A 21 -5.40 -28.70 15.92
CA TYR A 21 -5.92 -27.35 16.32
C TYR A 21 -5.20 -26.61 17.47
N ILE A 22 -4.21 -27.21 18.15
CA ILE A 22 -3.54 -26.67 19.34
C ILE A 22 -2.45 -25.64 18.97
N TYR A 23 -2.01 -25.62 17.71
CA TYR A 23 -0.92 -24.79 17.20
C TYR A 23 -1.32 -23.99 15.95
N ASP A 24 -2.61 -23.67 15.81
CA ASP A 24 -3.10 -22.85 14.70
C ASP A 24 -2.80 -21.37 14.95
N VAL A 25 -1.52 -21.04 14.87
CA VAL A 25 -0.98 -19.71 15.12
C VAL A 25 0.05 -19.36 14.06
N ALA A 26 0.00 -18.12 13.59
CA ALA A 26 0.92 -17.56 12.59
C ALA A 26 1.64 -16.33 13.15
N ASN A 27 2.88 -16.13 12.74
CA ASN A 27 3.51 -14.83 12.85
C ASN A 27 3.10 -13.99 11.65
N VAL A 28 2.59 -12.80 11.91
CA VAL A 28 2.04 -11.92 10.89
C VAL A 28 2.88 -10.68 10.77
N LYS A 29 3.19 -10.31 9.53
CA LYS A 29 3.83 -9.04 9.21
C LYS A 29 2.92 -8.18 8.36
N ILE A 30 2.97 -6.88 8.61
CA ILE A 30 2.12 -5.89 7.99
C ILE A 30 2.99 -4.83 7.34
N MET A 31 2.68 -4.49 6.09
CA MET A 31 3.29 -3.41 5.34
C MET A 31 2.18 -2.47 4.88
N SER A 32 2.34 -1.19 5.16
CA SER A 32 1.47 -0.13 4.66
C SER A 32 2.28 0.80 3.78
N ILE A 33 1.76 1.10 2.60
CA ILE A 33 2.34 2.04 1.65
C ILE A 33 1.27 3.08 1.36
N VAL A 34 1.56 4.32 1.68
CA VAL A 34 0.68 5.45 1.37
C VAL A 34 1.37 6.31 0.32
N THR A 35 0.64 6.69 -0.72
CA THR A 35 1.09 7.66 -1.72
C THR A 35 0.06 8.77 -1.81
N ASP A 36 0.53 10.00 -1.79
CA ASP A 36 -0.30 11.18 -1.97
C ASP A 36 -0.08 11.79 -3.36
N ASP A 37 -0.73 12.92 -3.59
CA ASP A 37 -0.55 13.77 -4.77
C ASP A 37 0.79 14.54 -4.80
N SER A 38 1.64 14.39 -3.77
CA SER A 38 2.99 14.98 -3.72
C SER A 38 4.04 14.16 -4.47
N VAL A 39 3.73 12.91 -4.86
CA VAL A 39 4.50 12.18 -5.87
C VAL A 39 4.40 12.99 -7.16
N SER A 40 5.49 13.73 -7.37
CA SER A 40 5.57 14.94 -8.16
C SER A 40 4.89 14.79 -9.52
N MET A 41 3.79 15.53 -9.71
CA MET A 41 3.28 15.80 -11.06
C MET A 41 4.42 16.30 -11.95
N ASP A 42 5.39 17.04 -11.42
CA ASP A 42 6.58 17.47 -12.16
C ASP A 42 7.49 16.28 -12.56
N ASP A 43 7.65 15.24 -11.72
CA ASP A 43 8.42 14.04 -12.07
C ASP A 43 7.68 13.22 -13.14
N ILE A 44 6.35 13.14 -13.05
CA ILE A 44 5.48 12.49 -14.06
C ILE A 44 5.53 13.25 -15.39
N GLU A 45 5.40 14.58 -15.36
CA GLU A 45 5.50 15.44 -16.54
C GLU A 45 6.90 15.36 -17.15
N SER A 46 7.94 15.37 -16.32
CA SER A 46 9.33 15.16 -16.77
C SER A 46 9.50 13.80 -17.44
N TRP A 47 8.92 12.74 -16.87
CA TRP A 47 8.94 11.39 -17.46
C TRP A 47 8.15 11.31 -18.78
N GLN A 48 7.01 11.98 -18.89
CA GLN A 48 6.20 12.01 -20.12
C GLN A 48 6.91 12.75 -21.25
N ASN A 49 7.60 13.84 -20.92
CA ASN A 49 8.30 14.69 -21.88
C ASN A 49 9.70 14.18 -22.24
N GLU A 50 10.23 13.19 -21.50
CA GLU A 50 11.52 12.57 -21.81
C GLU A 50 11.42 11.65 -23.05
N VAL A 51 12.37 11.84 -23.96
CA VAL A 51 12.45 11.17 -25.26
C VAL A 51 13.49 10.04 -25.22
N ASP A 52 14.50 10.16 -24.36
CA ASP A 52 15.49 9.11 -24.14
C ASP A 52 14.90 7.98 -23.30
N GLU A 53 14.67 6.81 -23.92
CA GLU A 53 14.10 5.63 -23.27
C GLU A 53 14.86 5.18 -22.01
N THR A 54 16.20 5.35 -21.98
CA THR A 54 16.99 4.97 -20.81
C THR A 54 16.71 5.91 -19.64
N LYS A 55 16.71 7.23 -19.90
CA LYS A 55 16.38 8.23 -18.88
C LYS A 55 14.92 8.13 -18.45
N LYS A 56 14.03 7.78 -19.38
CA LYS A 56 12.62 7.54 -19.12
C LYS A 56 12.43 6.37 -18.15
N HIS A 57 13.17 5.28 -18.32
CA HIS A 57 13.18 4.18 -17.36
C HIS A 57 13.72 4.59 -16.00
N ASP A 58 14.82 5.35 -15.97
CA ASP A 58 15.40 5.82 -14.70
C ASP A 58 14.46 6.76 -13.95
N LEU A 59 13.74 7.64 -14.66
CA LEU A 59 12.72 8.51 -14.08
C LEU A 59 11.54 7.70 -13.52
N LEU A 60 11.01 6.74 -14.29
CA LEU A 60 9.92 5.89 -13.81
C LEU A 60 10.33 5.05 -12.61
N LYS A 61 11.55 4.50 -12.63
CA LYS A 61 12.14 3.79 -11.51
C LYS A 61 12.26 4.70 -10.29
N LYS A 62 12.73 5.94 -10.47
CA LYS A 62 12.81 6.95 -9.40
C LYS A 62 11.43 7.27 -8.82
N ILE A 63 10.39 7.39 -9.67
CA ILE A 63 9.00 7.61 -9.23
C ILE A 63 8.50 6.40 -8.41
N VAL A 64 8.75 5.17 -8.86
CA VAL A 64 8.39 3.97 -8.08
C VAL A 64 9.16 3.93 -6.75
N MET A 65 10.45 4.28 -6.77
CA MET A 65 11.31 4.29 -5.58
C MET A 65 11.06 5.48 -4.65
N SER A 66 10.38 6.54 -5.10
CA SER A 66 10.07 7.73 -4.30
C SER A 66 8.84 7.56 -3.41
N MET A 67 8.22 6.38 -3.41
CA MET A 67 7.23 5.99 -2.40
C MET A 67 7.90 5.94 -1.02
N LYS A 68 7.89 7.10 -0.35
CA LYS A 68 8.63 7.38 0.87
C LYS A 68 8.00 6.76 2.13
N ASP A 69 6.70 6.48 2.10
CA ASP A 69 5.95 6.11 3.31
C ASP A 69 5.63 4.61 3.36
N VAL A 70 6.65 3.79 3.15
CA VAL A 70 6.56 2.35 3.43
C VAL A 70 6.74 2.15 4.93
N ILE A 71 5.63 1.94 5.62
CA ILE A 71 5.63 1.60 7.04
C ILE A 71 5.64 0.09 7.17
N ASN A 72 6.76 -0.42 7.69
CA ASN A 72 6.89 -1.80 8.13
C ASN A 72 6.52 -1.88 9.61
N PHE A 73 5.43 -2.56 9.91
CA PHE A 73 5.03 -2.79 11.29
C PHE A 73 5.96 -3.83 11.95
N PRO A 74 6.12 -3.78 13.28
CA PRO A 74 6.68 -4.89 14.02
C PRO A 74 5.92 -6.19 13.69
N GLU A 75 6.64 -7.31 13.68
CA GLU A 75 6.00 -8.61 13.55
C GLU A 75 5.07 -8.89 14.74
N ILE A 76 3.90 -9.43 14.44
CA ILE A 76 2.87 -9.77 15.42
C ILE A 76 2.86 -11.29 15.54
N ALA A 77 3.33 -11.79 16.67
CA ALA A 77 3.38 -13.22 16.93
C ALA A 77 2.01 -13.77 17.35
N HIS A 78 1.82 -15.06 17.10
CA HIS A 78 0.69 -15.86 17.61
C HIS A 78 -0.71 -15.44 17.15
N VAL A 79 -0.85 -14.92 15.93
CA VAL A 79 -2.15 -14.56 15.34
C VAL A 79 -2.92 -15.82 14.96
N ARG A 80 -4.18 -15.89 15.38
CA ARG A 80 -5.09 -17.02 15.12
C ARG A 80 -6.05 -16.72 13.97
N ASP A 81 -6.78 -17.73 13.55
CA ASP A 81 -7.99 -17.55 12.75
C ASP A 81 -9.00 -16.68 13.50
N HIS A 82 -9.74 -15.86 12.73
CA HIS A 82 -10.75 -14.91 13.24
C HIS A 82 -10.20 -13.94 14.29
N ASP A 83 -8.89 -13.68 14.29
CA ASP A 83 -8.25 -12.82 15.26
C ASP A 83 -8.31 -11.34 14.81
N THR A 84 -8.38 -10.46 15.80
CA THR A 84 -8.37 -9.01 15.58
C THR A 84 -7.08 -8.43 16.13
N ILE A 85 -6.33 -7.77 15.27
CA ILE A 85 -5.12 -7.03 15.61
C ILE A 85 -5.51 -5.57 15.87
N PRO A 86 -5.56 -5.11 17.14
CA PRO A 86 -5.85 -3.71 17.45
C PRO A 86 -4.58 -2.85 17.40
N PHE A 87 -4.72 -1.61 16.95
CA PHE A 87 -3.64 -0.60 16.94
C PHE A 87 -3.79 0.45 18.05
N GLY A 88 -4.34 0.03 19.19
CA GLY A 88 -4.68 0.91 20.31
C GLY A 88 -5.94 1.75 20.05
N GLU A 89 -6.39 2.45 21.10
CA GLU A 89 -7.65 3.22 21.06
C GLU A 89 -7.59 4.40 20.06
N SER A 90 -6.40 4.93 19.83
CA SER A 90 -6.18 6.07 18.92
C SER A 90 -5.85 5.67 17.49
N GLY A 91 -5.69 4.37 17.21
CA GLY A 91 -5.09 3.84 15.98
C GLY A 91 -3.59 4.12 15.84
N TYR A 92 -2.96 3.48 14.86
CA TYR A 92 -1.56 3.67 14.49
C TYR A 92 -1.45 4.63 13.29
N LEU A 93 -0.59 5.65 13.41
CA LEU A 93 -0.36 6.65 12.37
C LEU A 93 0.35 5.99 11.18
N ILE A 94 -0.29 5.97 10.02
CA ILE A 94 0.29 5.43 8.79
C ILE A 94 0.68 6.50 7.77
N TYR A 95 0.18 7.72 7.90
CA TYR A 95 0.60 8.85 7.08
C TYR A 95 0.21 10.17 7.72
N HIS A 96 1.04 11.20 7.53
CA HIS A 96 0.78 12.56 7.99
C HIS A 96 1.26 13.57 6.96
N SER A 97 0.56 14.69 6.84
CA SER A 97 0.97 15.80 5.98
C SER A 97 0.50 17.14 6.54
N ASP A 98 1.28 18.19 6.31
CA ASP A 98 0.89 19.55 6.68
C ASP A 98 -0.26 20.06 5.81
N ASN A 99 -0.30 19.62 4.55
CA ASN A 99 -1.36 19.94 3.60
C ASN A 99 -2.40 18.80 3.57
N ILE A 100 -3.65 19.15 3.26
CA ILE A 100 -4.68 18.14 3.03
C ILE A 100 -4.51 17.67 1.58
N PRO A 101 -4.12 16.41 1.34
CA PRO A 101 -3.94 15.91 -0.02
C PRO A 101 -5.29 15.93 -0.74
N GLU A 102 -5.30 16.17 -2.05
CA GLU A 102 -6.53 16.03 -2.82
C GLU A 102 -6.84 14.55 -3.09
N TYR A 103 -5.78 13.74 -3.22
CA TYR A 103 -5.86 12.31 -3.44
C TYR A 103 -4.82 11.54 -2.63
N LEU A 104 -5.20 10.32 -2.24
CA LEU A 104 -4.37 9.41 -1.47
C LEU A 104 -4.60 7.99 -1.99
N ASN A 105 -3.53 7.24 -2.27
CA ASN A 105 -3.63 5.80 -2.45
C ASN A 105 -2.98 5.08 -1.28
N TRP A 106 -3.54 3.94 -0.94
CA TRP A 106 -3.10 3.12 0.16
C TRP A 106 -3.07 1.66 -0.25
N VAL A 107 -1.91 1.04 -0.06
CA VAL A 107 -1.73 -0.39 -0.16
C VAL A 107 -1.37 -0.92 1.21
N LEU A 108 -2.14 -1.89 1.70
CA LEU A 108 -1.83 -2.64 2.90
C LEU A 108 -1.67 -4.11 2.53
N CYS A 109 -0.50 -4.67 2.82
CA CYS A 109 -0.22 -6.08 2.63
C CYS A 109 0.00 -6.73 3.99
N VAL A 110 -0.67 -7.86 4.21
CA VAL A 110 -0.56 -8.66 5.43
C VAL A 110 -0.14 -10.07 5.04
N ILE A 111 0.92 -10.55 5.69
CA ILE A 111 1.60 -11.78 5.30
C ILE A 111 1.84 -12.66 6.51
N LYS A 112 1.78 -13.97 6.29
CA LYS A 112 2.34 -14.95 7.20
C LYS A 112 3.85 -15.02 6.97
N SER A 113 4.60 -14.71 8.02
CA SER A 113 6.07 -14.65 8.03
C SER A 113 6.63 -16.02 8.43
N ASN A 114 7.45 -16.63 7.56
CA ASN A 114 8.17 -17.87 7.88
C ASN A 114 9.65 -17.63 8.30
N ASP A 115 10.24 -16.46 8.04
CA ASP A 115 11.54 -16.01 8.59
C ASP A 115 11.88 -14.55 8.21
N ASP A 116 12.91 -13.98 8.86
CA ASP A 116 13.32 -12.57 8.96
C ASP A 116 13.09 -11.66 7.72
N PHE A 117 11.86 -11.14 7.58
CA PHE A 117 11.46 -10.18 6.54
C PHE A 117 12.01 -8.76 6.80
N ARG A 118 13.02 -8.57 7.68
CA ARG A 118 13.55 -7.24 8.05
C ARG A 118 14.14 -6.45 6.88
N ASN A 119 14.54 -7.12 5.78
CA ASN A 119 15.16 -6.50 4.59
C ASN A 119 14.33 -6.58 3.29
N SER A 120 13.02 -6.79 3.38
CA SER A 120 12.16 -7.07 2.21
C SER A 120 12.04 -5.94 1.19
N TRP A 121 12.06 -4.67 1.61
CA TRP A 121 11.91 -3.55 0.67
C TRP A 121 13.07 -3.46 -0.32
N ALA A 122 14.31 -3.70 0.15
CA ALA A 122 15.48 -3.79 -0.73
C ALA A 122 15.37 -4.97 -1.70
N ALA A 123 14.75 -6.07 -1.29
CA ALA A 123 14.54 -7.23 -2.16
C ALA A 123 13.38 -7.02 -3.15
N ILE A 124 12.32 -6.32 -2.76
CA ILE A 124 11.23 -5.87 -3.65
C ILE A 124 11.81 -4.94 -4.72
N HIS A 125 12.73 -4.03 -4.37
CA HIS A 125 13.43 -3.20 -5.35
C HIS A 125 14.26 -4.00 -6.35
N GLN A 126 14.83 -5.14 -5.96
CA GLN A 126 15.55 -6.02 -6.88
C GLN A 126 14.62 -6.69 -7.90
N LEU A 127 13.31 -6.78 -7.61
CA LEU A 127 12.31 -7.30 -8.54
C LEU A 127 11.89 -6.28 -9.61
N ILE A 128 12.30 -5.01 -9.47
CA ILE A 128 12.04 -3.96 -10.47
C ILE A 128 13.00 -4.16 -11.65
N THR A 129 12.54 -4.90 -12.66
CA THR A 129 13.23 -5.10 -13.93
C THR A 129 12.78 -4.08 -14.98
N SER A 130 13.58 -3.88 -16.02
CA SER A 130 13.20 -3.02 -17.16
C SER A 130 11.87 -3.48 -17.77
N GLU A 131 11.72 -4.77 -18.07
CA GLU A 131 10.48 -5.31 -18.65
C GLU A 131 9.22 -4.97 -17.82
N LYS A 132 9.33 -5.00 -16.49
CA LYS A 132 8.20 -4.65 -15.61
C LYS A 132 7.93 -3.14 -15.60
N LEU A 133 8.98 -2.32 -15.67
CA LEU A 133 8.84 -0.88 -15.83
C LEU A 133 8.23 -0.52 -17.20
N ASP A 134 8.57 -1.23 -18.27
CA ASP A 134 7.99 -1.02 -19.61
C ASP A 134 6.48 -1.27 -19.60
N LYS A 135 6.04 -2.34 -18.93
CA LYS A 135 4.61 -2.65 -18.77
C LYS A 135 3.90 -1.56 -17.97
N LEU A 136 4.50 -1.10 -16.88
CA LEU A 136 3.98 0.01 -16.09
C LEU A 136 3.90 1.30 -16.93
N ALA A 137 4.93 1.61 -17.71
CA ALA A 137 4.99 2.76 -18.59
C ALA A 137 3.85 2.75 -19.61
N VAL A 138 3.58 1.60 -20.24
CA VAL A 138 2.48 1.43 -21.19
C VAL A 138 1.12 1.65 -20.51
N ASN A 139 0.91 1.06 -19.32
CA ASN A 139 -0.33 1.23 -18.57
C ASN A 139 -0.55 2.71 -18.20
N ILE A 140 0.47 3.37 -17.65
CA ILE A 140 0.41 4.79 -17.33
C ILE A 140 0.11 5.64 -18.57
N ALA A 141 0.84 5.43 -19.68
CA ALA A 141 0.66 6.21 -20.90
C ALA A 141 -0.76 6.07 -21.48
N SER A 142 -1.40 4.91 -21.29
CA SER A 142 -2.80 4.70 -21.66
C SER A 142 -3.78 5.47 -20.77
N LEU A 143 -3.50 5.55 -19.46
CA LEU A 143 -4.36 6.21 -18.48
C LEU A 143 -4.32 7.74 -18.61
N VAL A 144 -3.15 8.31 -18.90
CA VAL A 144 -2.94 9.77 -19.02
C VAL A 144 -3.77 10.39 -20.14
N LYS A 145 -3.93 9.68 -21.26
CA LYS A 145 -4.69 10.20 -22.42
C LYS A 145 -6.20 10.28 -22.20
N ALA A 146 -6.72 9.67 -21.13
CA ALA A 146 -8.13 9.43 -20.94
C ALA A 146 -8.78 10.19 -19.77
N THR A 147 -8.05 11.02 -19.02
CA THR A 147 -8.53 11.57 -17.74
C THR A 147 -8.24 13.06 -17.53
N LEU A 148 -9.10 13.69 -16.72
CA LEU A 148 -8.91 15.06 -16.21
C LEU A 148 -7.93 15.12 -15.03
N ASN A 149 -7.61 13.98 -14.40
CA ASN A 149 -6.64 13.90 -13.30
C ASN A 149 -5.66 12.73 -13.47
N PRO A 150 -4.58 12.93 -14.26
CA PRO A 150 -3.62 11.88 -14.56
C PRO A 150 -2.79 11.45 -13.35
N GLY A 151 -2.42 12.38 -12.45
CA GLY A 151 -1.59 12.08 -11.28
C GLY A 151 -2.22 11.06 -10.33
N PHE A 152 -3.54 11.15 -10.11
CA PHE A 152 -4.26 10.18 -9.29
C PHE A 152 -4.27 8.77 -9.90
N LEU A 153 -4.52 8.64 -11.21
CA LEU A 153 -4.51 7.33 -11.86
C LEU A 153 -3.12 6.73 -11.93
N ILE A 154 -2.10 7.56 -12.14
CA ILE A 154 -0.70 7.15 -12.15
C ILE A 154 -0.29 6.61 -10.78
N SER A 155 -0.58 7.37 -9.72
CA SER A 155 -0.27 6.94 -8.35
C SER A 155 -1.01 5.65 -7.98
N ALA A 156 -2.27 5.49 -8.37
CA ALA A 156 -3.01 4.24 -8.19
C ALA A 156 -2.36 3.07 -8.96
N GLU A 157 -1.90 3.28 -10.19
CA GLU A 157 -1.26 2.24 -11.00
C GLU A 157 0.12 1.86 -10.45
N ILE A 158 0.90 2.84 -10.00
CA ILE A 158 2.17 2.64 -9.30
C ILE A 158 1.94 1.83 -8.01
N SER A 159 0.89 2.15 -7.24
CA SER A 159 0.50 1.39 -6.05
C SER A 159 0.16 -0.07 -6.38
N ARG A 160 -0.61 -0.33 -7.45
CA ARG A 160 -0.90 -1.71 -7.91
C ARG A 160 0.36 -2.44 -8.36
N PHE A 161 1.24 -1.77 -9.08
CA PHE A 161 2.52 -2.32 -9.50
C PHE A 161 3.34 -2.75 -8.28
N THR A 162 3.46 -1.90 -7.27
CA THR A 162 4.15 -2.24 -6.02
C THR A 162 3.51 -3.42 -5.29
N ALA A 163 2.18 -3.45 -5.19
CA ALA A 163 1.46 -4.59 -4.63
C ALA A 163 1.81 -5.89 -5.36
N SER A 164 1.89 -5.87 -6.70
CA SER A 164 2.27 -7.04 -7.50
C SER A 164 3.70 -7.51 -7.21
N LEU A 165 4.65 -6.58 -7.03
CA LEU A 165 6.03 -6.93 -6.67
C LEU A 165 6.13 -7.54 -5.28
N ILE A 166 5.33 -7.05 -4.33
CA ILE A 166 5.23 -7.64 -2.99
C ILE A 166 4.70 -9.07 -3.10
N SER A 167 3.58 -9.28 -3.79
CA SER A 167 3.01 -10.63 -3.98
C SER A 167 4.00 -11.60 -4.63
N GLU A 168 4.75 -11.15 -5.64
CA GLU A 168 5.80 -11.96 -6.28
C GLU A 168 6.96 -12.28 -5.33
N TYR A 169 7.42 -11.30 -4.56
CA TYR A 169 8.45 -11.52 -3.56
C TYR A 169 8.05 -12.59 -2.55
N LEU A 170 6.80 -12.54 -2.07
CA LEU A 170 6.24 -13.49 -1.10
C LEU A 170 6.17 -14.90 -1.68
N ALA A 171 5.66 -15.03 -2.91
CA ALA A 171 5.58 -16.33 -3.60
C ALA A 171 6.97 -16.99 -3.70
N ASN A 172 8.02 -16.20 -3.95
CA ASN A 172 9.40 -16.71 -4.04
C ASN A 172 10.01 -17.10 -2.68
N LYS A 173 9.49 -16.57 -1.57
CA LYS A 173 9.98 -16.86 -0.21
C LYS A 173 9.24 -17.99 0.50
N GLY A 174 8.15 -18.48 -0.10
CA GLY A 174 7.26 -19.44 0.56
C GLY A 174 6.46 -18.82 1.71
N ASP A 175 6.43 -17.49 1.79
CA ASP A 175 5.53 -16.74 2.65
C ASP A 175 4.12 -16.78 2.03
N VAL A 176 3.09 -16.65 2.87
CA VAL A 176 1.69 -16.70 2.43
C VAL A 176 1.07 -15.32 2.59
N GLN A 177 0.53 -14.77 1.51
CA GLN A 177 -0.26 -13.55 1.57
C GLN A 177 -1.58 -13.83 2.28
N LEU A 178 -1.80 -13.20 3.43
CA LEU A 178 -3.05 -13.30 4.19
C LEU A 178 -4.06 -12.26 3.73
N GLY A 179 -3.60 -11.06 3.36
CA GLY A 179 -4.47 -9.98 2.93
C GLY A 179 -3.77 -8.95 2.05
N LEU A 180 -4.53 -8.34 1.16
CA LEU A 180 -4.11 -7.23 0.31
C LEU A 180 -5.25 -6.24 0.14
N LEU A 181 -5.11 -5.06 0.73
CA LEU A 181 -6.04 -3.96 0.55
C LEU A 181 -5.40 -2.91 -0.36
N CYS A 182 -6.12 -2.50 -1.39
CA CYS A 182 -5.78 -1.36 -2.23
C CYS A 182 -6.93 -0.36 -2.18
N GLN A 183 -6.67 0.86 -1.75
CA GLN A 183 -7.65 1.94 -1.63
C GLN A 183 -7.15 3.18 -2.36
N SER A 184 -8.08 3.88 -3.00
CA SER A 184 -7.83 5.16 -3.66
C SER A 184 -8.87 6.13 -3.13
N LEU A 185 -8.43 7.14 -2.38
CA LEU A 185 -9.25 8.02 -1.57
C LEU A 185 -9.09 9.46 -2.08
N SER A 186 -10.20 10.11 -2.40
CA SER A 186 -10.25 11.53 -2.76
C SER A 186 -10.74 12.39 -1.60
N ARG A 187 -10.25 13.62 -1.51
CA ARG A 187 -10.73 14.61 -0.53
C ARG A 187 -12.21 14.86 -0.69
N ALA A 188 -12.67 15.07 -1.93
CA ALA A 188 -14.04 15.43 -2.24
C ALA A 188 -15.06 14.41 -1.70
N GLU A 189 -14.74 13.12 -1.74
CA GLU A 189 -15.64 12.04 -1.36
C GLU A 189 -15.41 11.55 0.08
N HIS A 190 -14.17 11.51 0.54
CA HIS A 190 -13.82 10.77 1.76
C HIS A 190 -13.52 11.68 2.94
N TYR A 191 -12.83 12.80 2.78
CA TYR A 191 -12.34 13.57 3.94
C TYR A 191 -12.46 15.10 3.76
N LYS A 192 -13.51 15.52 3.06
CA LYS A 192 -13.82 16.94 2.81
C LYS A 192 -14.08 17.73 4.09
N TYR A 193 -14.73 17.11 5.08
CA TYR A 193 -15.24 17.78 6.30
C TYR A 193 -14.48 17.42 7.57
N GLY A 194 -13.29 16.86 7.43
CA GLY A 194 -12.40 16.62 8.56
C GLY A 194 -12.26 15.17 8.95
N ASP A 195 -13.21 14.63 9.71
CA ASP A 195 -13.13 13.24 10.17
C ASP A 195 -13.82 12.27 9.20
N TRP A 196 -13.21 11.11 9.01
CA TRP A 196 -13.78 10.01 8.26
C TRP A 196 -13.30 8.70 8.83
N LYS A 197 -14.23 7.81 9.16
CA LYS A 197 -13.92 6.50 9.73
C LYS A 197 -14.62 5.44 8.93
N GLN A 198 -13.88 4.38 8.62
CA GLN A 198 -14.41 3.22 7.94
C GLN A 198 -14.13 1.97 8.76
N SER A 199 -15.10 1.08 8.77
CA SER A 199 -15.05 -0.18 9.49
C SER A 199 -15.45 -1.33 8.60
N GLY A 200 -14.76 -2.46 8.75
CA GLY A 200 -15.05 -3.69 8.01
C GLY A 200 -14.77 -3.58 6.52
N VAL A 201 -13.80 -2.77 6.10
CA VAL A 201 -13.43 -2.66 4.68
C VAL A 201 -12.76 -3.96 4.26
N GLN A 202 -13.44 -4.70 3.39
CA GLN A 202 -12.96 -5.98 2.88
C GLN A 202 -11.77 -5.77 1.94
N ASP A 203 -10.76 -6.59 2.12
CA ASP A 203 -9.59 -6.65 1.26
C ASP A 203 -9.84 -7.43 -0.05
N LEU A 204 -8.84 -7.47 -0.94
CA LEU A 204 -8.93 -8.14 -2.23
C LEU A 204 -8.86 -9.67 -2.12
N THR A 205 -8.23 -10.24 -1.09
CA THR A 205 -8.20 -11.70 -0.90
C THR A 205 -9.48 -12.25 -0.29
N ARG A 206 -10.33 -11.37 0.24
CA ARG A 206 -11.53 -11.70 1.03
C ARG A 206 -11.22 -12.45 2.32
N ASN A 207 -9.98 -12.40 2.77
CA ASN A 207 -9.51 -13.05 3.99
C ASN A 207 -9.20 -12.05 5.11
N MET A 208 -9.34 -10.75 4.85
CA MET A 208 -9.03 -9.70 5.81
C MET A 208 -10.03 -8.54 5.72
N THR A 209 -10.44 -8.00 6.88
CA THR A 209 -11.11 -6.70 6.92
C THR A 209 -10.30 -5.68 7.71
N VAL A 210 -10.45 -4.41 7.37
CA VAL A 210 -9.64 -3.32 7.94
C VAL A 210 -10.54 -2.17 8.37
N ASP A 211 -10.23 -1.62 9.54
CA ASP A 211 -10.79 -0.37 10.02
C ASP A 211 -9.71 0.71 9.98
N TYR A 212 -10.07 1.90 9.49
CA TYR A 212 -9.15 3.02 9.38
C TYR A 212 -9.85 4.36 9.62
N SER A 213 -9.05 5.39 9.92
CA SER A 213 -9.53 6.74 10.18
C SER A 213 -8.68 7.78 9.43
N LEU A 214 -9.34 8.75 8.82
CA LEU A 214 -8.74 9.94 8.23
C LEU A 214 -9.17 11.15 9.05
N PHE A 215 -8.25 12.08 9.29
CA PHE A 215 -8.54 13.36 9.91
C PHE A 215 -7.88 14.47 9.11
N SER A 216 -8.67 15.42 8.64
CA SER A 216 -8.22 16.63 7.96
C SER A 216 -8.67 17.85 8.75
N TYR A 217 -7.81 18.86 8.88
CA TYR A 217 -8.25 20.17 9.39
C TYR A 217 -7.34 21.27 8.86
N THR A 218 -7.95 22.40 8.56
CA THR A 218 -7.25 23.65 8.26
C THR A 218 -6.94 24.35 9.57
N ILE A 219 -5.66 24.64 9.81
CA ILE A 219 -5.26 25.55 10.89
C ILE A 219 -5.74 26.94 10.45
N PRO A 220 -6.57 27.63 11.25
CA PRO A 220 -7.03 28.98 10.92
C PRO A 220 -5.90 30.02 10.93
#